data_AF-A0A8T7CKC0-F1
#
_entry.id   AF-A0A8T7CKC0-F1
#
_cell.length_a   1.000
_cell.length_b   1.000
_cell.length_c   1.000
_cell.angle_alpha   90.00
_cell.angle_beta   90.00
_cell.angle_gamma   90.00
#
_symmetry.space_group_name_H-M   'P 1'
#
loop_
_entity.id
_entity.type
_entity.pdbx_description
1 polymer ?
#
loop_
_entity_poly.entity_id
_entity_poly.type
_entity_poly.pdbx_seq_one_letter_code
_entity_poly.pdbx_strand_id
1 'polypeptide(L)'
;MTGISDTLLLEDLHAQLCVHLSEVYKDHDLQALADRLIEALAPEQSSAPRPPQTKCDQDDVFLITYGNSIEREGEWPLATLDLFVDEHLQDTISGLHLLPFFPYSSDDGFAVINYLQ
;
A
#
# COMPACT_ATOMS: atom_id res chain seq x y z
N MET A 1 23.80 -18.53 0.31
CA MET A 1 24.51 -17.46 1.08
C MET A 1 23.58 -16.32 1.50
N THR A 2 22.25 -16.52 1.47
CA THR A 2 21.21 -15.50 1.77
C THR A 2 20.80 -15.44 3.25
N GLY A 3 21.00 -16.51 4.03
CA GLY A 3 20.41 -16.62 5.38
C GLY A 3 21.00 -15.71 6.46
N ILE A 4 22.21 -15.16 6.31
CA ILE A 4 22.81 -14.30 7.35
C ILE A 4 22.36 -12.84 7.19
N SER A 5 22.21 -12.36 5.95
CA SER A 5 21.76 -10.99 5.68
C SER A 5 20.30 -10.77 6.03
N ASP A 6 19.44 -11.77 5.78
CA ASP A 6 18.01 -11.68 6.11
C ASP A 6 17.79 -11.67 7.64
N THR A 7 18.57 -12.43 8.40
CA THR A 7 18.52 -12.42 9.88
C THR A 7 18.95 -11.06 10.44
N LEU A 8 20.04 -10.48 9.93
CA LEU A 8 20.50 -9.16 10.36
C LEU A 8 19.48 -8.06 10.05
N LEU A 9 18.83 -8.13 8.87
CA LEU A 9 17.77 -7.19 8.50
C LEU A 9 16.55 -7.29 9.44
N LEU A 10 16.21 -8.51 9.85
CA LEU A 10 15.08 -8.75 10.75
C LEU A 10 15.38 -8.26 12.18
N GLU A 11 16.61 -8.45 12.65
CA GLU A 11 17.09 -7.92 13.93
C GLU A 11 17.08 -6.38 13.93
N ASP A 12 17.54 -5.75 12.86
CA ASP A 12 17.51 -4.29 12.69
C ASP A 12 16.07 -3.75 12.66
N LEU A 13 15.17 -4.41 11.92
CA LEU A 13 13.74 -4.06 11.87
C LEU A 13 13.08 -4.19 13.25
N HIS A 14 13.35 -5.28 13.96
CA HIS A 14 12.82 -5.52 15.30
C HIS A 14 13.23 -4.41 16.26
N ALA A 15 14.51 -4.06 16.30
CA ALA A 15 15.02 -2.98 17.13
C ALA A 15 14.35 -1.63 16.80
N GLN A 16 14.16 -1.32 15.52
CA GLN A 16 13.44 -0.11 15.08
C GLN A 16 11.98 -0.10 15.53
N LEU A 17 11.28 -1.22 15.39
CA LEU A 17 9.91 -1.37 15.86
C LEU A 17 9.81 -1.12 17.37
N CYS A 18 10.70 -1.70 18.18
CA CYS A 18 10.69 -1.46 19.62
C CYS A 18 10.90 0.02 19.97
N VAL A 19 11.79 0.73 19.28
CA VAL A 19 12.00 2.17 19.48
C VAL A 19 10.70 2.94 19.21
N HIS A 20 10.05 2.74 18.06
CA HIS A 20 8.81 3.44 17.72
C HIS A 20 7.64 3.05 18.62
N LEU A 21 7.49 1.77 18.94
CA LEU A 21 6.43 1.29 19.82
C LEU A 21 6.58 1.86 21.23
N SER A 22 7.81 2.10 21.71
CA SER A 22 8.03 2.71 23.03
C SER A 22 7.45 4.12 23.17
N GLU A 23 7.34 4.87 22.07
CA GLU A 23 6.79 6.23 22.08
C GLU A 23 5.28 6.24 22.34
N VAL A 24 4.58 5.20 21.87
CA VAL A 24 3.11 5.10 21.87
C VAL A 24 2.58 4.13 22.93
N TYR A 25 3.26 3.02 23.19
CA TYR A 25 2.79 1.87 24.00
C TYR A 25 3.67 1.59 25.23
N LYS A 26 3.94 2.62 26.05
CA LYS A 26 4.90 2.57 27.17
C LYS A 26 4.71 1.43 28.18
N ASP A 27 3.47 1.02 28.43
CA ASP A 27 3.13 0.00 29.44
C ASP A 27 2.96 -1.42 28.85
N HIS A 28 3.42 -1.66 27.62
CA HIS A 28 3.26 -2.94 26.93
C HIS A 28 4.61 -3.67 26.77
N ASP A 29 4.53 -4.97 26.54
CA ASP A 29 5.69 -5.76 26.10
C ASP A 29 6.04 -5.41 24.65
N LEU A 30 6.99 -4.50 24.48
CA LEU A 30 7.40 -3.99 23.18
C LEU A 30 8.06 -5.06 22.30
N GLN A 31 8.72 -6.05 22.91
CA GLN A 31 9.39 -7.13 22.20
C GLN A 31 8.33 -8.07 21.60
N ALA A 32 7.38 -8.51 22.43
CA ALA A 32 6.28 -9.36 21.97
C ALA A 32 5.38 -8.66 20.95
N LEU A 33 5.18 -7.34 21.05
CA LEU A 33 4.46 -6.57 20.04
C LEU A 33 5.22 -6.49 18.71
N ALA A 34 6.54 -6.25 18.75
CA ALA A 34 7.38 -6.24 17.56
C ALA A 34 7.38 -7.61 16.86
N ASP A 35 7.49 -8.70 17.62
CA ASP A 35 7.43 -10.08 17.08
C ASP A 35 6.11 -10.33 16.35
N ARG A 36 4.98 -9.97 16.97
CA ARG A 36 3.65 -10.12 16.36
C ARG A 36 3.48 -9.28 15.09
N LEU A 37 4.07 -8.09 15.03
CA LEU A 37 4.02 -7.26 13.83
C LEU A 37 4.86 -7.86 12.70
N ILE A 38 6.06 -8.35 13.01
CA ILE A 38 6.90 -9.05 12.03
C ILE A 38 6.21 -10.30 11.50
N GLU A 39 5.56 -11.08 12.37
CA GLU A 39 4.76 -12.24 11.96
C GLU A 39 3.58 -11.84 11.06
N ALA A 40 2.84 -10.78 11.42
CA ALA A 40 1.75 -10.27 10.58
C ALA A 40 2.23 -9.69 9.24
N LEU A 41 3.48 -9.21 9.18
CA LEU A 41 4.12 -8.71 7.97
C LEU A 41 4.65 -9.83 7.08
N ALA A 42 4.87 -11.04 7.60
CA ALA A 42 5.36 -12.19 6.84
C ALA A 42 4.19 -12.85 6.09
N PRO A 43 3.99 -12.56 4.79
CA PRO A 43 2.93 -13.18 4.04
C PRO A 43 3.42 -14.56 3.61
N GLU A 44 2.56 -15.58 3.73
CA GLU A 44 2.71 -16.90 3.09
C GLU A 44 2.97 -16.81 1.55
N GLN A 45 2.87 -15.61 0.95
CA GLN A 45 3.01 -15.36 -0.49
C GLN A 45 3.74 -14.04 -0.85
N SER A 46 4.79 -13.62 -0.12
CA SER A 46 5.55 -12.43 -0.55
C SER A 46 6.41 -12.74 -1.77
N SER A 47 6.01 -12.19 -2.92
CA SER A 47 6.90 -12.00 -4.08
C SER A 47 8.14 -11.24 -3.64
N ALA A 48 9.30 -11.57 -4.25
CA ALA A 48 10.62 -11.01 -3.93
C ALA A 48 10.60 -9.51 -3.60
N PRO A 49 11.47 -9.03 -2.67
CA PRO A 49 11.51 -7.62 -2.27
C PRO A 49 11.54 -6.74 -3.51
N ARG A 50 10.46 -5.96 -3.70
CA ARG A 50 10.37 -4.99 -4.79
C ARG A 50 11.48 -3.98 -4.52
N PRO A 51 12.36 -3.68 -5.49
CA PRO A 51 13.38 -2.66 -5.29
C PRO A 51 12.69 -1.38 -4.80
N PRO A 52 13.32 -0.63 -3.87
CA PRO A 52 12.73 0.59 -3.34
C PRO A 52 12.30 1.45 -4.52
N GLN A 53 10.99 1.71 -4.60
CA GLN A 53 10.46 2.60 -5.62
C GLN A 53 11.22 3.92 -5.49
N THR A 54 11.76 4.39 -6.62
CA THR A 54 12.40 5.70 -6.72
C THR A 54 11.50 6.74 -6.06
N LYS A 55 12.10 7.59 -5.22
CA LYS A 55 11.37 8.66 -4.55
C LYS A 55 10.70 9.52 -5.62
N CYS A 56 9.44 9.87 -5.38
CA CYS A 56 8.75 10.86 -6.21
C CYS A 56 9.58 12.15 -6.28
N ASP A 57 9.78 12.69 -7.48
CA ASP A 57 10.47 13.95 -7.72
C ASP A 57 9.60 14.96 -8.48
N GLN A 58 10.18 16.09 -8.90
CA GLN A 58 9.44 17.16 -9.56
C GLN A 58 8.94 16.81 -10.97
N ASP A 59 9.42 15.72 -11.56
CA ASP A 59 9.02 15.26 -12.88
C ASP A 59 7.79 14.33 -12.80
N ASP A 60 7.38 13.90 -11.60
CA ASP A 60 6.22 13.04 -11.41
C ASP A 60 4.90 13.80 -11.41
N VAL A 61 3.94 13.29 -12.20
CA VAL A 61 2.58 13.82 -12.29
C VAL A 61 1.59 12.73 -11.89
N PHE A 62 0.73 13.01 -10.91
CA PHE A 62 -0.26 12.05 -10.41
C PHE A 62 -1.69 12.44 -10.79
N LEU A 63 -2.45 11.47 -11.29
CA LEU A 63 -3.90 11.57 -11.38
C LEU A 63 -4.54 11.00 -10.11
N ILE A 64 -5.45 11.75 -9.48
CA ILE A 64 -6.25 11.31 -8.34
C ILE A 64 -7.70 11.21 -8.80
N THR A 65 -8.33 10.04 -8.71
CA THR A 65 -9.70 9.83 -9.23
C THR A 65 -10.42 8.69 -8.55
N TYR A 66 -11.76 8.68 -8.59
CA TYR A 66 -12.53 7.48 -8.24
C TYR A 66 -12.48 6.48 -9.39
N GLY A 67 -12.44 5.18 -9.06
CA GLY A 67 -12.42 4.11 -10.06
C GLY A 67 -13.59 4.09 -11.04
N ASN A 68 -14.65 4.86 -10.74
CA ASN A 68 -15.84 5.03 -11.55
C ASN A 68 -16.13 6.48 -11.96
N SER A 69 -15.11 7.36 -11.96
CA SER A 69 -15.27 8.73 -12.47
C SER A 69 -15.47 8.79 -13.99
N ILE A 70 -15.03 7.75 -14.71
CA ILE A 70 -15.18 7.59 -16.15
C ILE A 70 -15.86 6.24 -16.40
N GLU A 71 -17.03 6.29 -17.01
CA GLU A 71 -17.88 5.12 -17.21
C GLU A 71 -18.36 5.05 -18.66
N ARG A 72 -18.52 3.83 -19.16
CA ARG A 72 -19.18 3.54 -20.42
C ARG A 72 -20.22 2.45 -20.20
N GLU A 73 -21.41 2.63 -20.78
CA GLU A 73 -22.51 1.68 -20.62
C GLU A 73 -22.09 0.27 -21.08
N GLY A 74 -22.27 -0.72 -20.21
CA GLY A 74 -21.94 -2.12 -20.47
C GLY A 74 -20.49 -2.53 -20.19
N GLU A 75 -19.62 -1.61 -19.75
CA GLU A 75 -18.23 -1.89 -19.39
C GLU A 75 -17.99 -1.77 -17.88
N TRP A 76 -16.97 -2.46 -17.37
CA TRP A 76 -16.54 -2.29 -15.99
C TRP A 76 -15.89 -0.90 -15.82
N PRO A 77 -16.23 -0.12 -14.79
CA PRO A 77 -15.72 1.24 -14.63
C PRO A 77 -14.19 1.33 -14.63
N LEU A 78 -13.51 0.41 -13.94
CA LEU A 78 -12.04 0.34 -13.92
C LEU A 78 -11.44 0.04 -15.30
N ALA A 79 -12.09 -0.80 -16.11
CA ALA A 79 -11.63 -1.06 -17.47
C ALA A 79 -11.81 0.18 -18.37
N THR A 80 -12.88 0.93 -18.17
CA THR A 80 -13.12 2.19 -18.90
C THR A 80 -12.09 3.25 -18.51
N LEU A 81 -11.78 3.36 -17.22
CA LEU A 81 -10.77 4.27 -16.70
C LEU A 81 -9.37 3.91 -17.20
N ASP A 82 -9.01 2.63 -17.19
CA ASP A 82 -7.73 2.11 -17.71
C ASP A 82 -7.54 2.50 -19.18
N LEU A 83 -8.55 2.21 -20.02
CA LEU A 83 -8.55 2.63 -21.43
C LEU A 83 -8.40 4.15 -21.58
N PHE A 84 -9.10 4.95 -20.77
CA PHE A 84 -8.97 6.40 -20.82
C PHE A 84 -7.56 6.88 -20.47
N VAL A 85 -6.95 6.31 -19.43
CA VAL A 85 -5.59 6.66 -19.01
C VAL A 85 -4.59 6.30 -20.10
N ASP A 86 -4.70 5.11 -20.67
CA ASP A 86 -3.81 4.65 -21.75
C ASP A 86 -3.98 5.50 -23.02
N GLU A 87 -5.20 5.81 -23.43
CA GLU A 87 -5.47 6.54 -24.67
C GLU A 87 -5.15 8.04 -24.57
N HIS A 88 -5.29 8.64 -23.39
CA HIS A 88 -5.23 10.10 -23.24
C HIS A 88 -4.11 10.63 -22.34
N LEU A 89 -3.59 9.83 -21.40
CA LEU A 89 -2.71 10.30 -20.33
C LEU A 89 -1.39 9.54 -20.20
N GLN A 90 -1.15 8.50 -21.01
CA GLN A 90 0.05 7.64 -20.93
C GLN A 90 1.39 8.40 -20.90
N ASP A 91 1.50 9.49 -21.67
CA ASP A 91 2.73 10.30 -21.78
C ASP A 91 2.74 11.49 -20.80
N THR A 92 1.71 11.60 -19.94
CA THR A 92 1.50 12.75 -19.05
C THR A 92 1.60 12.40 -17.58
N ILE A 93 1.09 11.23 -17.15
CA ILE A 93 1.05 10.87 -15.73
C ILE A 93 2.05 9.75 -15.40
N SER A 94 2.73 9.89 -14.28
CA SER A 94 3.63 8.89 -13.71
C SER A 94 2.91 7.93 -12.76
N GLY A 95 1.71 8.30 -12.29
CA GLY A 95 0.95 7.48 -11.37
C GLY A 95 -0.53 7.81 -11.28
N LEU A 96 -1.31 6.80 -10.91
CA LEU A 96 -2.75 6.88 -10.66
C LEU A 96 -3.01 6.54 -9.19
N HIS A 97 -3.60 7.49 -8.45
CA HIS A 97 -4.14 7.25 -7.12
C HIS A 97 -5.65 7.04 -7.24
N LEU A 98 -6.09 5.80 -7.06
CA LEU A 98 -7.50 5.46 -6.96
C LEU A 98 -8.00 5.80 -5.56
N LEU A 99 -9.02 6.64 -5.51
CA LEU A 99 -9.80 6.90 -4.30
C LEU A 99 -10.50 5.60 -3.83
N PRO A 100 -10.94 5.55 -2.56
CA PRO A 100 -11.36 4.31 -1.93
C PRO A 100 -12.42 3.54 -2.73
N PHE A 101 -12.18 2.24 -2.90
CA PHE A 101 -13.01 1.33 -3.69
C PHE A 101 -13.45 0.06 -2.91
N PHE A 102 -13.08 -0.03 -1.62
CA PHE A 102 -13.56 -1.09 -0.74
C PHE A 102 -15.04 -0.86 -0.37
N PRO A 103 -15.77 -1.92 0.02
CA PRO A 103 -17.11 -1.78 0.57
C PRO A 103 -17.14 -0.77 1.71
N TYR A 104 -18.04 0.20 1.62
CA TYR A 104 -18.11 1.32 2.56
C TYR A 104 -19.55 1.62 2.97
N SER A 105 -19.69 2.28 4.11
CA SER A 105 -20.99 2.65 4.68
C SER A 105 -21.37 4.11 4.43
N SER A 106 -20.39 5.00 4.30
CA SER A 106 -20.56 6.44 4.10
C SER A 106 -19.26 7.11 3.65
N ASP A 107 -19.25 8.44 3.57
CA ASP A 107 -18.07 9.28 3.28
C ASP A 107 -17.36 8.88 1.98
N ASP A 108 -18.14 8.63 0.92
CA ASP A 108 -17.67 8.31 -0.43
C ASP A 108 -16.51 7.31 -0.50
N GLY A 109 -16.57 6.25 0.31
CA GLY A 109 -15.55 5.20 0.34
C GLY A 109 -14.61 5.23 1.54
N PHE A 110 -14.54 6.33 2.29
CA PHE A 110 -13.62 6.46 3.42
C PHE A 110 -14.10 5.76 4.70
N ALA A 111 -15.40 5.45 4.82
CA ALA A 111 -15.93 4.65 5.93
C ALA A 111 -15.99 3.15 5.56
N VAL A 112 -14.81 2.52 5.45
CA VAL A 112 -14.61 1.12 5.04
C VAL A 112 -15.27 0.13 6.01
N ILE A 113 -16.02 -0.82 5.45
CA ILE A 113 -16.67 -1.92 6.17
C ILE A 113 -15.75 -3.16 6.22
N ASN A 114 -15.10 -3.49 5.11
CA ASN A 114 -14.29 -4.70 4.99
C ASN A 114 -13.11 -4.50 4.03
N TYR A 115 -11.88 -4.66 4.54
CA TYR A 115 -10.63 -4.55 3.78
C TYR A 115 -10.22 -5.85 3.05
N LEU A 116 -10.92 -6.96 3.29
CA LEU A 116 -10.57 -8.29 2.77
C LEU A 116 -11.59 -8.84 1.74
N GLN A 117 -12.52 -8.01 1.29
CA GLN A 117 -13.52 -8.41 0.31
C GLN A 117 -12.97 -8.38 -1.12
#